data_AF-A0A8J6C3E2-F1
#
_entry.id   AF-A0A8J6C3E2-F1
#
_cell.length_a   1.000
_cell.length_b   1.000
_cell.length_c   1.000
_cell.angle_alpha   90.00
_cell.angle_beta   90.00
_cell.angle_gamma   90.00
#
_symmetry.space_group_name_H-M   'P 1'
#
loop_
_entity.id
_entity.type
_entity.pdbx_description
1 polymer ?
#
loop_
_entity_poly.entity_id
_entity_poly.type
_entity_poly.pdbx_seq_one_letter_code
_entity_poly.pdbx_strand_id
1 'polypeptide(L)'
;MKEAAQAALEKKDWTVLVSDLYEMKFNAVLSRDDITGEPKEPNHFKYGAETLLAWKEGHLAKDIEEEQKKVEKADLVIFQFPLHWFGFPTIMKGWLERVFSSGFAYGAKSMFSEGPFKVNCPH
;
A
#
# COMPACT_ATOMS: atom_id res chain seq x y z
N MET A 1 -7.92 18.10 -9.84
CA MET A 1 -8.21 17.82 -8.41
C MET A 1 -6.94 17.49 -7.62
N LYS A 2 -6.09 16.54 -8.07
CA LYS A 2 -4.79 16.22 -7.43
C LYS A 2 -3.96 17.47 -7.09
N GLU A 3 -3.64 18.27 -8.11
CA GLU A 3 -2.80 19.47 -7.97
C GLU A 3 -3.38 20.51 -7.00
N ALA A 4 -4.71 20.66 -7.00
CA ALA A 4 -5.39 21.57 -6.09
C ALA A 4 -5.30 21.10 -4.62
N ALA A 5 -5.43 19.79 -4.37
CA ALA A 5 -5.27 19.22 -3.03
C ALA A 5 -3.82 19.35 -2.54
N GLN A 6 -2.85 19.04 -3.41
CA GLN A 6 -1.43 19.21 -3.11
C GLN A 6 -1.10 20.67 -2.77
N ALA A 7 -1.45 21.61 -3.66
CA ALA A 7 -1.18 23.02 -3.44
C ALA A 7 -1.88 23.58 -2.19
N ALA A 8 -3.06 23.07 -1.84
CA ALA A 8 -3.77 23.50 -0.64
C ALA A 8 -3.14 22.98 0.67
N LEU A 9 -2.61 21.75 0.65
CA LEU A 9 -1.94 21.15 1.82
C LEU A 9 -0.54 21.73 2.01
N GLU A 10 0.22 21.90 0.92
CA GLU A 10 1.55 22.52 0.96
C GLU A 10 1.47 23.97 1.48
N LYS A 11 0.44 24.73 1.11
CA LYS A 11 0.17 26.07 1.66
C LYS A 11 -0.10 26.11 3.17
N LYS A 12 -0.41 24.96 3.77
CA LYS A 12 -0.63 24.80 5.22
C LYS A 12 0.56 24.14 5.90
N ASP A 13 1.73 24.12 5.26
CA ASP A 13 2.98 23.54 5.75
C ASP A 13 2.92 22.01 5.96
N TRP A 14 2.03 21.31 5.24
CA TRP A 14 2.05 19.85 5.21
C TRP A 14 3.10 19.35 4.23
N THR A 15 3.85 18.31 4.61
CA THR A 15 4.68 17.56 3.66
C THR A 15 3.77 16.66 2.83
N VAL A 16 3.75 16.87 1.51
CA VAL A 16 2.90 16.09 0.60
C VAL A 16 3.74 15.10 -0.20
N LEU A 17 3.42 13.82 -0.06
CA LEU A 17 3.95 12.74 -0.90
C LEU A 17 2.87 12.34 -1.91
N VAL A 18 3.26 12.19 -3.18
CA VAL A 18 2.32 11.85 -4.26
C VAL A 18 2.70 10.51 -4.88
N SER A 19 1.70 9.66 -5.09
CA SER A 19 1.79 8.44 -5.89
C SER A 19 0.83 8.54 -7.07
N ASP A 20 1.32 9.06 -8.19
CA ASP A 20 0.58 9.11 -9.44
C ASP A 20 0.69 7.75 -10.15
N LEU A 21 -0.25 6.86 -9.86
CA LEU A 21 -0.16 5.45 -10.27
C LEU A 21 -0.02 5.26 -11.79
N TYR A 22 -0.62 6.14 -12.59
CA TYR A 22 -0.54 6.08 -14.04
C TYR A 22 0.81 6.58 -14.56
N GLU A 23 1.31 7.69 -14.02
CA GLU A 23 2.64 8.20 -14.38
C GLU A 23 3.76 7.23 -13.97
N MET A 24 3.62 6.61 -12.79
CA MET A 24 4.52 5.57 -12.29
C MET A 24 4.45 4.27 -13.09
N LYS A 25 3.42 4.09 -13.94
CA LYS A 25 3.10 2.82 -14.61
C LYS A 25 3.03 1.67 -13.61
N PHE A 26 2.37 1.90 -12.47
CA PHE A 26 2.32 0.96 -11.36
C PHE A 26 1.77 -0.41 -11.82
N ASN A 27 2.48 -1.49 -11.47
CA ASN A 27 2.00 -2.84 -11.74
C ASN A 27 0.83 -3.16 -10.81
N ALA A 28 -0.38 -3.28 -11.35
CA ALA A 28 -1.57 -3.57 -10.56
C ALA A 28 -1.81 -5.07 -10.32
N VAL A 29 -0.98 -5.95 -10.90
CA VAL A 29 -1.21 -7.39 -10.89
C VAL A 29 -0.41 -8.04 -9.77
N LEU A 30 -1.11 -8.72 -8.87
CA LEU A 30 -0.50 -9.55 -7.84
C LEU A 30 0.17 -10.76 -8.49
N SER A 31 1.43 -11.00 -8.17
CA SER A 31 2.18 -12.11 -8.75
C SER A 31 3.30 -12.59 -7.85
N ARG A 32 4.04 -13.60 -8.31
CA ARG A 32 5.26 -14.07 -7.62
C ARG A 32 6.38 -13.03 -7.68
N ASP A 33 6.34 -12.13 -8.65
CA ASP A 33 7.34 -11.09 -8.86
C ASP A 33 7.28 -10.00 -7.78
N ASP A 34 6.24 -10.04 -6.92
CA ASP A 34 6.11 -9.19 -5.74
C ASP A 34 7.06 -9.58 -4.60
N ILE A 35 7.77 -10.71 -4.76
CA ILE A 35 8.74 -11.25 -3.80
C ILE A 35 10.10 -11.33 -4.48
N THR A 36 11.10 -10.69 -3.90
CA THR A 36 12.48 -10.77 -4.37
C THR A 36 13.14 -12.02 -3.81
N GLY A 37 13.25 -13.06 -4.62
CA GLY A 37 13.85 -14.34 -4.24
C GLY A 37 12.91 -15.53 -4.50
N GLU A 38 13.29 -16.69 -3.99
CA GLU A 38 12.48 -17.90 -4.16
C GLU A 38 11.37 -17.96 -3.10
N PRO A 39 10.10 -18.15 -3.50
CA PRO A 39 9.02 -18.41 -2.56
C PRO A 39 9.32 -19.66 -1.73
N LYS A 40 8.75 -19.71 -0.51
CA LYS A 40 8.94 -20.86 0.37
C LYS A 40 8.31 -22.14 -0.20
N GLU A 41 7.14 -22.02 -0.83
CA GLU A 41 6.41 -23.11 -1.47
C GLU A 41 6.23 -22.83 -2.98
N PRO A 42 7.28 -22.97 -3.81
CA PRO A 42 7.22 -22.58 -5.22
C PRO A 42 6.21 -23.40 -6.03
N ASN A 43 5.91 -24.63 -5.61
CA ASN A 43 4.91 -25.49 -6.27
C ASN A 43 3.48 -25.29 -5.75
N HIS A 44 3.28 -24.53 -4.66
CA HIS A 44 1.98 -24.26 -4.06
C HIS A 44 1.90 -22.83 -3.53
N PHE A 45 2.10 -21.88 -4.45
CA PHE A 45 2.20 -20.48 -4.11
C PHE A 45 0.90 -19.93 -3.49
N LYS A 46 1.01 -19.43 -2.26
CA LYS A 46 -0.07 -18.74 -1.55
C LYS A 46 0.32 -17.30 -1.28
N TYR A 47 -0.18 -16.40 -2.13
CA TYR A 47 0.21 -14.99 -2.12
C TYR A 47 0.24 -14.36 -0.71
N GLY A 48 -0.84 -14.49 0.07
CA GLY A 48 -0.90 -13.89 1.41
C GLY A 48 0.10 -14.46 2.42
N ALA A 49 0.47 -15.74 2.32
CA ALA A 49 1.44 -16.35 3.22
C ALA A 49 2.88 -16.00 2.81
N GLU A 50 3.16 -16.02 1.51
CA GLU A 50 4.47 -15.74 0.94
C GLU A 50 4.82 -14.25 1.07
N THR A 51 3.88 -13.34 0.79
CA THR A 51 4.09 -11.89 0.97
C THR A 51 4.24 -11.50 2.45
N LEU A 52 3.58 -12.21 3.38
CA LEU A 52 3.80 -12.02 4.81
C LEU A 52 5.23 -12.40 5.24
N LEU A 53 5.77 -13.48 4.69
CA LEU A 53 7.17 -13.88 4.93
C LEU A 53 8.12 -12.88 4.30
N ALA A 54 7.90 -12.52 3.04
CA ALA A 54 8.70 -11.53 2.31
C ALA A 54 8.73 -10.18 3.03
N TRP A 55 7.59 -9.71 3.57
CA TRP A 55 7.53 -8.49 4.37
C TRP A 55 8.38 -8.59 5.66
N LYS A 56 8.32 -9.72 6.37
CA LYS A 56 9.13 -9.94 7.58
C LYS A 56 10.63 -9.99 7.31
N GLU A 57 11.01 -10.49 6.13
CA GLU A 57 12.39 -10.70 5.73
C GLU A 57 12.97 -9.53 4.93
N GLY A 58 12.16 -8.55 4.52
CA GLY A 58 12.59 -7.41 3.71
C GLY A 58 12.87 -7.80 2.26
N HIS A 59 12.06 -8.71 1.71
CA HIS A 59 12.19 -9.27 0.37
C HIS A 59 10.97 -8.98 -0.50
N LEU A 60 10.32 -7.83 -0.32
CA LEU A 60 9.23 -7.40 -1.20
C LEU A 60 9.79 -6.68 -2.43
N ALA A 61 9.01 -6.70 -3.52
CA ALA A 61 9.34 -5.89 -4.68
C ALA A 61 9.48 -4.41 -4.29
N LYS A 62 10.50 -3.77 -4.86
CA LYS A 62 10.93 -2.42 -4.47
C LYS A 62 9.82 -1.38 -4.58
N ASP A 63 8.96 -1.50 -5.59
CA ASP A 63 7.82 -0.60 -5.78
C ASP A 63 6.79 -0.72 -4.65
N ILE A 64 6.57 -1.93 -4.12
CA ILE A 64 5.71 -2.14 -2.94
C ILE A 64 6.35 -1.50 -1.70
N GLU A 65 7.63 -1.75 -1.46
CA GLU A 65 8.32 -1.19 -0.29
C GLU A 65 8.34 0.34 -0.28
N GLU A 66 8.54 0.97 -1.43
CA GLU A 66 8.53 2.43 -1.56
C GLU A 66 7.17 3.02 -1.22
N GLU A 67 6.08 2.37 -1.64
CA GLU A 67 4.72 2.80 -1.31
C GLU A 67 4.37 2.54 0.15
N GLN A 68 4.79 1.41 0.74
CA GLN A 68 4.64 1.15 2.18
C GLN A 68 5.35 2.22 3.00
N LYS A 69 6.58 2.61 2.63
CA LYS A 69 7.32 3.70 3.29
C LYS A 69 6.62 5.06 3.21
N LYS A 70 5.87 5.34 2.12
CA LYS A 70 5.05 6.56 2.04
C LYS A 70 3.88 6.50 3.01
N VAL A 71 3.21 5.35 3.10
CA VAL A 71 2.07 5.13 4.01
C VAL A 71 2.52 5.24 5.47
N GLU A 72 3.65 4.65 5.85
CA GLU A 72 4.20 4.75 7.22
C GLU A 72 4.50 6.18 7.66
N LYS A 73 4.89 7.04 6.71
CA LYS A 73 5.19 8.45 6.96
C LYS A 73 3.95 9.35 6.96
N ALA A 74 2.81 8.85 6.49
CA ALA A 74 1.64 9.67 6.26
C ALA A 74 0.71 9.66 7.48
N ASP A 75 0.45 10.83 8.05
CA ASP A 75 -0.63 11.02 9.02
C ASP A 75 -2.02 11.00 8.35
N LEU A 76 -2.07 11.32 7.05
CA LEU A 76 -3.29 11.39 6.24
C LEU A 76 -3.02 10.84 4.84
N VAL A 77 -3.86 9.89 4.40
CA VAL A 77 -3.84 9.35 3.04
C VAL A 77 -5.11 9.77 2.31
N ILE A 78 -4.97 10.41 1.15
CA ILE A 78 -6.09 10.84 0.30
C ILE A 78 -6.12 10.00 -0.97
N PHE A 79 -7.21 9.28 -1.20
CA PHE A 79 -7.44 8.54 -2.44
C PHE A 79 -8.23 9.41 -3.44
N GLN A 80 -7.56 9.88 -4.49
CA GLN A 80 -8.19 10.62 -5.58
C GLN A 80 -8.36 9.71 -6.80
N PHE A 81 -9.60 9.42 -7.19
CA PHE A 81 -9.90 8.59 -8.36
C PHE A 81 -11.29 8.89 -8.95
N PRO A 82 -11.50 8.62 -10.25
CA PRO A 82 -12.85 8.56 -10.81
C PRO A 82 -13.55 7.27 -10.39
N LEU A 83 -14.84 7.35 -10.03
CA LEU A 83 -15.64 6.18 -9.69
C LEU A 83 -15.81 5.29 -10.93
N HIS A 84 -15.29 4.06 -10.86
CA HIS A 84 -15.39 3.07 -11.94
C HIS A 84 -16.18 1.87 -11.43
N TRP A 85 -17.30 1.53 -12.08
CA TRP A 85 -18.13 0.37 -11.69
C TRP A 85 -18.40 0.26 -10.19
N PHE A 86 -18.85 1.35 -9.58
CA PHE A 86 -19.13 1.44 -8.14
C PHE A 86 -17.91 1.19 -7.22
N GLY A 87 -16.69 1.36 -7.74
CA GLY A 87 -15.47 1.19 -6.95
C GLY A 87 -14.25 1.93 -7.51
N PHE A 88 -13.08 1.48 -7.06
CA PHE A 88 -11.79 1.99 -7.50
C PHE A 88 -11.48 1.54 -8.94
N PRO A 89 -10.77 2.36 -9.74
CA PRO A 89 -10.12 1.90 -10.95
C PRO A 89 -9.17 0.73 -10.66
N THR A 90 -9.01 -0.19 -11.63
CA THR A 90 -8.20 -1.41 -11.46
C THR A 90 -6.79 -1.13 -10.97
N ILE A 91 -6.13 -0.07 -11.45
CA ILE A 91 -4.77 0.27 -11.02
C ILE A 91 -4.70 0.65 -9.53
N MET A 92 -5.73 1.33 -9.01
CA MET A 92 -5.82 1.68 -7.59
C MET A 92 -6.21 0.47 -6.75
N LYS A 93 -7.07 -0.41 -7.26
CA LYS A 93 -7.39 -1.68 -6.57
C LYS A 93 -6.15 -2.56 -6.42
N GLY A 94 -5.35 -2.68 -7.48
CA GLY A 94 -4.08 -3.42 -7.45
C GLY A 94 -3.06 -2.79 -6.51
N TRP A 95 -2.98 -1.46 -6.46
CA TRP A 95 -2.15 -0.76 -5.47
C TRP A 95 -2.56 -1.11 -4.04
N LEU A 96 -3.86 -1.06 -3.73
CA LEU A 96 -4.37 -1.45 -2.41
C LEU A 96 -4.01 -2.89 -2.07
N GLU A 97 -4.19 -3.82 -3.01
CA GLU A 97 -3.92 -5.25 -2.77
C GLU A 97 -2.43 -5.59 -2.64
N ARG A 98 -1.55 -4.93 -3.40
CA ARG A 98 -0.09 -5.16 -3.32
C ARG A 98 0.54 -4.45 -2.12
N VAL A 99 0.13 -3.22 -1.83
CA VAL A 99 0.74 -2.37 -0.78
C VAL A 99 0.17 -2.69 0.60
N PHE A 100 -1.15 -2.86 0.75
CA PHE A 100 -1.76 -3.24 2.03
C PHE A 100 -1.69 -4.76 2.22
N SER A 101 -0.47 -5.29 2.25
CA SER A 101 -0.21 -6.70 2.46
C SER A 101 -0.30 -7.12 3.93
N SER A 102 -0.41 -8.43 4.17
CA SER A 102 -0.46 -8.96 5.51
C SER A 102 0.89 -8.80 6.22
N GLY A 103 0.85 -8.46 7.51
CA GLY A 103 2.02 -8.07 8.30
C GLY A 103 2.17 -6.56 8.36
N PHE A 104 2.06 -5.89 7.21
CA PHE A 104 2.13 -4.44 7.10
C PHE A 104 0.84 -3.74 7.54
N ALA A 105 -0.27 -3.98 6.82
CA ALA A 105 -1.51 -3.23 7.01
C ALA A 105 -2.54 -3.96 7.90
N TYR A 106 -2.44 -5.29 7.97
CA TYR A 106 -3.30 -6.12 8.81
C TYR A 106 -2.64 -7.48 9.09
N GLY A 107 -3.11 -8.19 10.11
CA GLY A 107 -2.64 -9.53 10.44
C GLY A 107 -3.63 -10.30 11.29
N ALA A 108 -3.42 -11.61 11.46
CA ALA A 108 -4.35 -12.49 12.19
C ALA A 108 -4.65 -12.03 13.62
N LYS A 109 -3.71 -11.32 14.27
CA LYS A 109 -3.86 -10.76 15.62
C LYS A 109 -4.10 -9.25 15.63
N SER A 110 -4.11 -8.61 14.45
CA SER A 110 -4.19 -7.17 14.25
C SER A 110 -5.24 -6.86 13.19
N MET A 111 -6.49 -7.12 13.55
CA MET A 111 -7.67 -6.85 12.73
C MET A 111 -8.58 -5.82 13.40
N PHE A 112 -9.35 -5.11 12.58
CA PHE A 112 -10.35 -4.14 13.03
C PHE A 112 -9.73 -3.02 13.88
N SER A 113 -10.20 -2.85 15.12
CA SER A 113 -9.67 -1.85 16.03
C SER A 113 -8.19 -2.09 16.25
N GLU A 114 -7.71 -3.33 16.36
CA GLU A 114 -6.33 -3.73 16.69
C GLU A 114 -5.33 -3.60 15.53
N GLY A 115 -5.63 -2.77 14.53
CA GLY A 115 -4.77 -2.57 13.37
C GLY A 115 -3.41 -1.91 13.69
N PRO A 116 -2.42 -2.07 12.81
CA PRO A 116 -1.06 -1.55 13.01
C PRO A 116 -0.97 -0.02 12.96
N PHE A 117 -1.90 0.65 12.27
CA PHE A 117 -1.93 2.11 12.14
C PHE A 117 -2.81 2.81 13.18
N LYS A 118 -2.92 2.26 14.40
CA LYS A 118 -3.58 2.95 15.52
C LYS A 118 -2.83 4.24 15.86
N VAL A 119 -3.50 5.37 15.72
CA VAL A 119 -3.04 6.63 16.33
C VAL A 119 -3.47 6.61 17.80
N ASN A 120 -2.51 6.63 18.72
CA ASN A 120 -2.80 6.90 20.13
C ASN A 120 -3.19 8.37 20.26
N CYS A 121 -4.47 8.71 20.08
CA CYS A 121 -4.96 10.03 20.44
C CYS A 121 -4.99 10.15 21.97
N PRO A 122 -4.24 11.09 22.59
CA PRO A 122 -4.49 11.43 23.98
C PRO A 122 -5.89 12.06 24.08
N HIS A 123 -6.74 11.47 24.94
CA HIS A 123 -8.02 12.05 25.33
C HIS A 123 -7.83 13.30 26.18
#